data_AF-A0A1H9H7L5-F1
#
_entry.id   AF-A0A1H9H7L5-F1
#
_cell.length_a   1.000
_cell.length_b   1.000
_cell.length_c   1.000
_cell.angle_alpha   90.00
_cell.angle_beta   90.00
_cell.angle_gamma   90.00
#
_symmetry.space_group_name_H-M   'P 1'
#
loop_
_entity.id
_entity.type
_entity.pdbx_description
1 polymer ?
#
loop_
_entity_poly.entity_id
_entity_poly.type
_entity_poly.pdbx_seq_one_letter_code
_entity_poly.pdbx_strand_id
1 'polypeptide(L)'
;MESIRVYSWKPADSSNFGDEIGPMIVGALCRHLNINVEIKPTISQSHKKLLAVGSVLHEARGSDVIWGVGINSKNRLAIPKNSGIRFSAVRGPLTRSIVVDNGFNCPPVYGDPGLLFPMLFDKEIRERRSELESAASELGTSMPEIIVIPNINDDRFLPYFSCAEVPENMMFIRPSLDPITVAAYISACKTVISSSLHGLVFADVYGRQVFRMISQYEPEFKYSDYYEGTGRKAPIAYPDVLSALNGVETPKLEWDPLPLLNAFPLNFPDIASSLIEKRFVTELDRVYQVADILDEVTPFGDGWSDQEGGSVWSVDTWANFDIVVKEQVTSAHYLKVRIGTLEKGRGAFEVLRVVHANKLISSFRVDRNGPSIIVEIPLSETEAGGEINLSFKLENATAPKDIGLGPDERKLGVWVSEFQISR
;
A
#
# COMPACT_ATOMS: atom_id res chain seq x y z
N MET A 1 -9.83 -7.04 13.58
CA MET A 1 -9.87 -5.71 12.92
C MET A 1 -9.62 -5.96 11.46
N GLU A 2 -10.41 -5.37 10.57
CA GLU A 2 -10.24 -5.54 9.13
C GLU A 2 -9.16 -4.60 8.62
N SER A 3 -8.30 -5.07 7.71
CA SER A 3 -7.26 -4.24 7.11
C SER A 3 -7.15 -4.48 5.62
N ILE A 4 -6.69 -3.46 4.88
CA ILE A 4 -6.39 -3.57 3.46
C ILE A 4 -4.96 -3.09 3.19
N ARG A 5 -4.26 -3.78 2.31
CA ARG A 5 -2.93 -3.36 1.83
C ARG A 5 -3.06 -2.47 0.61
N VAL A 6 -2.44 -1.30 0.66
CA VAL A 6 -2.38 -0.36 -0.46
C VAL A 6 -0.93 -0.19 -0.88
N TYR A 7 -0.67 -0.32 -2.18
CA TYR A 7 0.68 -0.11 -2.71
C TYR A 7 1.13 1.32 -2.45
N SER A 8 2.32 1.49 -1.88
CA SER A 8 2.94 2.80 -1.71
C SER A 8 4.45 2.65 -1.80
N TRP A 9 5.03 3.34 -2.76
CA TRP A 9 6.47 3.32 -2.97
C TRP A 9 7.14 4.37 -2.08
N LYS A 10 8.03 3.92 -1.20
CA LYS A 10 8.91 4.77 -0.40
C LYS A 10 10.36 4.29 -0.56
N PRO A 11 11.23 5.02 -1.27
CA PRO A 11 12.66 4.70 -1.24
C PRO A 11 13.26 5.09 0.11
N ALA A 12 14.37 4.45 0.50
CA ALA A 12 14.99 4.63 1.82
C ALA A 12 15.44 6.08 2.11
N ASP A 13 15.78 6.85 1.07
CA ASP A 13 16.41 8.18 1.18
C ASP A 13 15.64 9.30 0.43
N SER A 14 14.43 9.04 -0.08
CA SER A 14 13.62 10.10 -0.70
C SER A 14 12.12 9.83 -0.56
N SER A 15 11.32 10.88 -0.64
CA SER A 15 9.87 10.82 -0.64
C SER A 15 9.39 11.44 -1.96
N ASN A 16 8.37 10.87 -2.58
CA ASN A 16 7.64 11.47 -3.69
C ASN A 16 6.19 11.58 -3.27
N PHE A 17 5.68 12.80 -3.04
CA PHE A 17 4.32 13.02 -2.56
C PHE A 17 3.28 12.27 -3.40
N GLY A 18 3.53 12.17 -4.71
CA GLY A 18 2.65 11.48 -5.65
C GLY A 18 2.47 9.98 -5.44
N ASP A 19 3.46 9.27 -4.86
CA ASP A 19 3.36 7.82 -4.61
C ASP A 19 2.92 7.52 -3.17
N GLU A 20 2.82 8.56 -2.33
CA GLU A 20 2.34 8.49 -0.95
C GLU A 20 0.83 8.75 -0.82
N ILE A 21 0.22 9.41 -1.81
CA ILE A 21 -1.21 9.76 -1.75
C ILE A 21 -2.15 8.57 -1.94
N GLY A 22 -1.70 7.44 -2.51
CA GLY A 22 -2.53 6.24 -2.70
C GLY A 22 -3.21 5.76 -1.41
N PRO A 23 -2.44 5.36 -0.37
CA PRO A 23 -2.99 5.01 0.93
C PRO A 23 -3.83 6.11 1.58
N MET A 24 -3.42 7.39 1.43
CA MET A 24 -4.15 8.53 2.00
C MET A 24 -5.55 8.65 1.40
N ILE A 25 -5.66 8.63 0.07
CA ILE A 25 -6.93 8.75 -0.67
C ILE A 25 -7.84 7.57 -0.34
N VAL A 26 -7.31 6.34 -0.37
CA VAL A 26 -8.09 5.15 -0.03
C VAL A 26 -8.62 5.24 1.40
N GLY A 27 -7.78 5.62 2.36
CA GLY A 27 -8.19 5.78 3.76
C GLY A 27 -9.23 6.86 3.97
N ALA A 28 -9.09 8.01 3.29
CA ALA A 28 -10.09 9.09 3.36
C ALA A 28 -11.43 8.65 2.76
N LEU A 29 -11.42 7.95 1.62
CA LEU A 29 -12.65 7.40 1.04
C LEU A 29 -13.30 6.35 1.94
N CYS A 30 -12.54 5.43 2.53
CA CYS A 30 -13.08 4.47 3.50
C CYS A 30 -13.79 5.18 4.65
N ARG A 31 -13.20 6.24 5.22
CA ARG A 31 -13.84 7.05 6.27
C ARG A 31 -15.13 7.71 5.78
N HIS A 32 -15.12 8.32 4.60
CA HIS A 32 -16.33 8.95 4.04
C HIS A 32 -17.45 7.95 3.73
N LEU A 33 -17.10 6.72 3.35
CA LEU A 33 -18.05 5.66 3.03
C LEU A 33 -18.43 4.79 4.24
N ASN A 34 -17.94 5.12 5.44
CA ASN A 34 -18.12 4.33 6.67
C ASN A 34 -17.62 2.87 6.55
N ILE A 35 -16.57 2.64 5.78
CA ILE A 35 -15.89 1.36 5.64
C ILE A 35 -14.80 1.29 6.73
N ASN A 36 -15.02 0.46 7.76
CA ASN A 36 -14.12 0.36 8.91
C ASN A 36 -12.96 -0.60 8.65
N VAL A 37 -11.97 -0.15 7.89
CA VAL A 37 -10.75 -0.89 7.57
C VAL A 37 -9.50 -0.08 7.88
N GLU A 38 -8.49 -0.74 8.41
CA GLU A 38 -7.16 -0.17 8.56
C GLU A 38 -6.42 -0.17 7.22
N ILE A 39 -5.76 0.94 6.86
CA ILE A 39 -4.97 1.02 5.63
C ILE A 39 -3.50 0.74 5.94
N LYS A 40 -2.94 -0.31 5.32
CA LYS A 40 -1.53 -0.67 5.46
C LYS A 40 -0.77 -0.40 4.15
N PRO A 41 0.11 0.62 4.12
CA PRO A 41 1.02 0.82 2.99
C PRO A 41 1.94 -0.39 2.80
N THR A 42 2.17 -0.84 1.57
CA THR A 42 3.09 -1.94 1.29
C THR A 42 3.79 -1.80 -0.06
N ILE A 43 5.00 -2.35 -0.16
CA ILE A 43 5.69 -2.64 -1.43
C ILE A 43 5.78 -4.14 -1.70
N SER A 44 5.25 -4.98 -0.81
CA SER A 44 5.42 -6.42 -0.91
C SER A 44 4.71 -6.98 -2.13
N GLN A 45 5.35 -7.97 -2.75
CA GLN A 45 4.79 -8.76 -3.84
C GLN A 45 4.19 -10.08 -3.35
N SER A 46 4.31 -10.41 -2.05
CA SER A 46 3.84 -11.68 -1.49
C SER A 46 2.36 -11.71 -1.13
N HIS A 47 1.70 -10.55 -1.10
CA HIS A 47 0.29 -10.46 -0.74
C HIS A 47 -0.48 -9.68 -1.80
N LYS A 48 -1.79 -9.93 -1.83
CA LYS A 48 -2.72 -9.16 -2.63
C LYS A 48 -2.84 -7.73 -2.07
N LYS A 49 -2.89 -6.75 -2.97
CA LYS A 49 -2.96 -5.33 -2.61
C LYS A 49 -3.78 -4.53 -3.62
N LEU A 50 -4.22 -3.36 -3.18
CA LEU A 50 -4.80 -2.32 -4.02
C LEU A 50 -3.67 -1.40 -4.50
N LEU A 51 -3.52 -1.25 -5.81
CA LEU A 51 -2.70 -0.19 -6.39
C LEU A 51 -3.65 0.98 -6.71
N ALA A 52 -3.48 2.07 -5.97
CA ALA A 52 -4.24 3.31 -6.13
C ALA A 52 -3.25 4.44 -6.41
N VAL A 53 -3.43 5.14 -7.54
CA VAL A 53 -2.60 6.27 -8.00
C VAL A 53 -1.20 5.89 -8.49
N GLY A 54 -0.62 6.75 -9.35
CA GLY A 54 0.77 6.67 -9.78
C GLY A 54 1.00 5.92 -11.09
N SER A 55 2.27 5.83 -11.49
CA SER A 55 2.70 5.14 -12.72
C SER A 55 3.25 3.74 -12.42
N VAL A 56 2.60 3.03 -11.51
CA VAL A 56 3.12 1.83 -10.84
C VAL A 56 2.46 0.53 -11.34
N LEU A 57 1.77 0.56 -12.49
CA LEU A 57 1.07 -0.63 -12.99
C LEU A 57 2.00 -1.84 -13.21
N HIS A 58 3.29 -1.60 -13.49
CA HIS A 58 4.30 -2.64 -13.64
C HIS A 58 4.60 -3.43 -12.35
N GLU A 59 4.13 -2.95 -11.19
CA GLU A 59 4.25 -3.60 -9.88
C GLU A 59 3.08 -4.53 -9.55
N ALA A 60 2.03 -4.50 -10.37
CA ALA A 60 0.86 -5.36 -10.21
C ALA A 60 1.21 -6.83 -10.41
N ARG A 61 0.81 -7.70 -9.48
CA ARG A 61 1.07 -9.15 -9.52
C ARG A 61 -0.16 -9.93 -9.05
N GLY A 62 -0.16 -11.24 -9.34
CA GLY A 62 -1.10 -12.19 -8.75
C GLY A 62 -2.57 -11.78 -8.93
N SER A 63 -3.21 -11.47 -7.80
CA SER A 63 -4.64 -11.12 -7.74
C SER A 63 -4.89 -9.66 -7.31
N ASP A 64 -3.89 -8.79 -7.51
CA ASP A 64 -3.96 -7.36 -7.17
C ASP A 64 -5.15 -6.66 -7.84
N VAL A 65 -5.56 -5.54 -7.25
CA VAL A 65 -6.66 -4.72 -7.75
C VAL A 65 -6.13 -3.35 -8.13
N ILE A 66 -6.54 -2.85 -9.30
CA ILE A 66 -6.05 -1.61 -9.90
C ILE A 66 -7.16 -0.56 -9.93
N TRP A 67 -6.85 0.64 -9.44
CA TRP A 67 -7.76 1.78 -9.48
C TRP A 67 -7.01 3.07 -9.80
N GLY A 68 -7.19 3.54 -11.05
CA GLY A 68 -6.71 4.83 -11.53
C GLY A 68 -5.19 4.93 -11.73
N VAL A 69 -4.50 3.80 -11.75
CA VAL A 69 -3.05 3.70 -11.96
C VAL A 69 -2.72 3.73 -13.45
N GLY A 70 -1.57 4.27 -13.81
CA GLY A 70 -1.04 4.27 -15.17
C GLY A 70 0.28 3.51 -15.33
N ILE A 71 0.78 3.47 -16.57
CA ILE A 71 2.06 2.83 -16.92
C ILE A 71 3.18 3.87 -16.90
N ASN A 72 4.35 3.47 -16.40
CA ASN A 72 5.62 4.13 -16.68
C ASN A 72 6.33 3.39 -17.81
N SER A 73 6.38 3.96 -19.01
CA SER A 73 6.92 3.29 -20.22
C SER A 73 8.42 3.01 -20.17
N LYS A 74 9.14 3.47 -19.13
CA LYS A 74 10.50 2.98 -18.83
C LYS A 74 10.52 1.49 -18.54
N ASN A 75 9.45 0.99 -17.91
CA ASN A 75 9.33 -0.39 -17.52
C ASN A 75 8.47 -1.11 -18.56
N ARG A 76 9.04 -2.13 -19.20
CA ARG A 76 8.27 -3.00 -20.07
C ARG A 76 7.17 -3.64 -19.23
N LEU A 77 5.91 -3.46 -19.63
CA LEU A 77 4.79 -4.05 -18.91
C LEU A 77 4.92 -5.57 -18.98
N ALA A 78 5.32 -6.18 -17.87
CA ALA A 78 5.49 -7.62 -17.73
C ALA A 78 4.43 -8.15 -16.78
N ILE A 79 3.16 -8.02 -17.19
CA ILE A 79 2.05 -8.65 -16.45
C ILE A 79 1.82 -10.04 -17.06
N PRO A 80 1.90 -11.13 -16.26
CA PRO A 80 1.65 -12.48 -16.76
C PRO A 80 0.22 -12.60 -17.32
N LYS A 81 0.07 -13.17 -18.53
CA LYS A 81 -1.23 -13.31 -19.25
C LYS A 81 -2.32 -14.12 -18.53
N ASN A 82 -2.01 -14.73 -17.38
CA ASN A 82 -2.92 -15.54 -16.57
C ASN A 82 -3.02 -15.05 -15.11
N SER A 83 -2.65 -13.79 -14.82
CA SER A 83 -2.81 -13.25 -13.47
C SER A 83 -4.28 -12.95 -13.17
N GLY A 84 -4.68 -13.10 -11.91
CA GLY A 84 -6.02 -12.76 -11.41
C GLY A 84 -6.21 -11.26 -11.15
N ILE A 85 -5.43 -10.40 -11.81
CA ILE A 85 -5.47 -8.96 -11.58
C ILE A 85 -6.81 -8.40 -12.05
N ARG A 86 -7.42 -7.57 -11.20
CA ARG A 86 -8.70 -6.92 -11.49
C ARG A 86 -8.50 -5.44 -11.72
N PHE A 87 -9.12 -4.90 -12.76
CA PHE A 87 -9.07 -3.48 -13.10
C PHE A 87 -10.44 -2.84 -12.85
N SER A 88 -10.50 -1.87 -11.95
CA SER A 88 -11.71 -1.06 -11.71
C SER A 88 -11.65 0.26 -12.48
N ALA A 89 -10.47 0.86 -12.58
CA ALA A 89 -10.19 2.04 -13.40
C ALA A 89 -8.69 2.10 -13.71
N VAL A 90 -8.31 2.83 -14.76
CA VAL A 90 -6.91 3.17 -15.06
C VAL A 90 -6.77 4.66 -15.30
N ARG A 91 -5.55 5.19 -15.30
CA ARG A 91 -5.35 6.64 -15.44
C ARG A 91 -5.93 7.21 -16.74
N GLY A 92 -5.77 6.49 -17.85
CA GLY A 92 -6.21 6.96 -19.17
C GLY A 92 -6.34 5.86 -20.23
N PRO A 93 -6.79 6.24 -21.44
CA PRO A 93 -7.11 5.30 -22.51
C PRO A 93 -5.88 4.60 -23.10
N LEU A 94 -4.70 5.21 -23.07
CA LEU A 94 -3.47 4.59 -23.56
C LEU A 94 -3.06 3.42 -22.66
N THR A 95 -3.12 3.62 -21.33
CA THR A 95 -2.92 2.54 -20.37
C THR A 95 -3.95 1.44 -20.57
N ARG A 96 -5.23 1.81 -20.76
CA ARG A 96 -6.30 0.82 -21.00
C ARG A 96 -6.04 -0.01 -22.26
N SER A 97 -5.64 0.61 -23.37
CA SER A 97 -5.35 -0.10 -24.61
C SER A 97 -4.30 -1.18 -24.38
N ILE A 98 -3.18 -0.83 -23.74
CA ILE A 98 -2.12 -1.79 -23.42
C ILE A 98 -2.64 -2.92 -22.53
N VAL A 99 -3.44 -2.60 -21.50
CA VAL A 99 -4.01 -3.62 -20.59
C VAL A 99 -4.93 -4.60 -21.34
N VAL A 100 -5.81 -4.09 -22.21
CA VAL A 100 -6.72 -4.91 -23.03
C VAL A 100 -5.94 -5.76 -24.04
N ASP A 101 -4.93 -5.19 -24.70
CA ASP A 101 -4.05 -5.91 -25.65
C ASP A 101 -3.27 -7.05 -24.97
N ASN A 102 -3.05 -6.95 -23.66
CA ASN A 102 -2.44 -8.01 -22.85
C ASN A 102 -3.45 -9.06 -22.34
N GLY A 103 -4.73 -8.95 -22.71
CA GLY A 103 -5.78 -9.93 -22.43
C GLY A 103 -6.58 -9.70 -21.16
N PHE A 104 -6.42 -8.56 -20.49
CA PHE A 104 -7.17 -8.24 -19.27
C PHE A 104 -8.49 -7.55 -19.58
N ASN A 105 -9.51 -7.84 -18.77
CA ASN A 105 -10.72 -7.04 -18.76
C ASN A 105 -10.46 -5.73 -18.02
N CYS A 106 -10.63 -4.59 -18.70
CA CYS A 106 -10.49 -3.27 -18.12
C CYS A 106 -11.66 -2.37 -18.56
N PRO A 107 -12.49 -1.88 -17.62
CA PRO A 107 -13.60 -1.00 -17.95
C PRO A 107 -13.07 0.34 -18.50
N PRO A 108 -13.84 1.04 -19.34
CA PRO A 108 -13.48 2.35 -19.87
C PRO A 108 -13.73 3.45 -18.81
N VAL A 109 -13.20 3.26 -17.60
CA VAL A 109 -13.23 4.25 -16.52
C VAL A 109 -11.83 4.81 -16.36
N TYR A 110 -11.72 6.13 -16.50
CA TYR A 110 -10.46 6.85 -16.51
C TYR A 110 -10.38 7.87 -15.38
N GLY A 111 -9.16 8.15 -14.95
CA GLY A 111 -8.88 9.21 -13.98
C GLY A 111 -7.75 8.83 -13.04
N ASP A 112 -6.93 9.83 -12.70
CA ASP A 112 -5.94 9.72 -11.63
C ASP A 112 -6.64 10.01 -10.28
N PRO A 113 -6.63 9.10 -9.28
CA PRO A 113 -7.28 9.36 -8.01
C PRO A 113 -6.66 10.53 -7.22
N GLY A 114 -5.46 10.99 -7.58
CA GLY A 114 -4.90 12.26 -7.11
C GLY A 114 -5.80 13.46 -7.40
N LEU A 115 -6.70 13.36 -8.39
CA LEU A 115 -7.74 14.36 -8.65
C LEU A 115 -8.73 14.53 -7.48
N LEU A 116 -8.93 13.49 -6.68
CA LEU A 116 -9.83 13.49 -5.52
C LEU A 116 -9.18 14.11 -4.28
N PHE A 117 -7.86 14.32 -4.29
CA PHE A 117 -7.11 14.69 -3.10
C PHE A 117 -7.59 16.01 -2.45
N PRO A 118 -7.79 17.12 -3.19
CA PRO A 118 -8.30 18.37 -2.61
C PRO A 118 -9.69 18.24 -1.99
N MET A 119 -10.55 17.38 -2.55
CA MET A 119 -11.90 17.14 -2.02
C MET A 119 -11.87 16.36 -0.71
N LEU A 120 -10.94 15.40 -0.58
CA LEU A 120 -10.84 14.50 0.56
C LEU A 120 -10.09 15.10 1.77
N PHE A 121 -9.23 16.09 1.53
CA PHE A 121 -8.35 16.70 2.54
C PHE A 121 -8.53 18.22 2.63
N ASP A 122 -9.70 18.71 2.22
CA ASP A 122 -9.99 20.13 2.10
C ASP A 122 -9.73 20.90 3.40
N LYS A 123 -10.13 20.35 4.55
CA LYS A 123 -9.94 20.97 5.86
C LYS A 123 -8.46 21.09 6.19
N GLU A 124 -7.72 19.99 6.11
CA GLU A 124 -6.29 19.92 6.42
C GLU A 124 -5.48 20.86 5.53
N ILE A 125 -5.86 20.96 4.25
CA ILE A 125 -5.19 21.84 3.30
C ILE A 125 -5.46 23.32 3.62
N ARG A 126 -6.70 23.70 3.97
CA ARG A 126 -7.02 25.08 4.38
C ARG A 126 -6.28 25.49 5.65
N GLU A 127 -6.23 24.60 6.65
CA GLU A 127 -5.49 24.82 7.90
C GLU A 127 -4.01 25.04 7.61
N ARG A 128 -3.38 24.12 6.85
CA ARG A 128 -1.98 24.24 6.46
C ARG A 128 -1.71 25.51 5.66
N ARG A 129 -2.60 25.88 4.74
CA ARG A 129 -2.48 27.13 3.99
C ARG A 129 -2.47 28.35 4.90
N SER A 130 -3.37 28.40 5.89
CA SER A 130 -3.43 29.53 6.84
C SER A 130 -2.15 29.63 7.67
N GLU A 131 -1.53 28.51 8.04
CA GLU A 131 -0.23 28.49 8.71
C GLU A 131 0.86 29.08 7.81
N LEU A 132 0.92 28.67 6.54
CA LEU A 132 1.90 29.16 5.58
C LEU A 132 1.74 30.66 5.30
N GLU A 133 0.51 31.15 5.16
CA GLU A 133 0.20 32.58 4.97
C GLU A 133 0.62 33.41 6.19
N SER A 134 0.36 32.92 7.40
CA SER A 134 0.78 33.57 8.64
C SER A 134 2.31 33.64 8.73
N ALA A 135 3.00 32.54 8.47
CA ALA A 135 4.46 32.49 8.47
C ALA A 135 5.09 33.43 7.44
N ALA A 136 4.51 33.51 6.24
CA ALA A 136 4.95 34.48 5.22
C ALA A 136 4.80 35.92 5.71
N SER A 137 3.65 36.26 6.31
CA SER A 137 3.40 37.60 6.85
C SER A 137 4.35 37.97 8.00
N GLU A 138 4.66 37.03 8.90
CA GLU A 138 5.60 37.25 10.01
C GLU A 138 7.03 37.51 9.51
N LEU A 139 7.42 36.87 8.41
CA LEU A 139 8.69 37.10 7.73
C LEU A 139 8.71 38.35 6.85
N GLY A 140 7.60 39.11 6.80
CA GLY A 140 7.47 40.29 5.94
C GLY A 140 7.46 39.96 4.44
N THR A 141 7.09 38.74 4.08
CA THR A 141 6.97 38.27 2.69
C THR A 141 5.52 37.92 2.34
N SER A 142 5.28 37.51 1.10
CA SER A 142 3.98 37.07 0.61
C SER A 142 4.07 35.63 0.09
N MET A 143 2.92 34.96 -0.01
CA MET A 143 2.86 33.64 -0.66
C MET A 143 3.26 33.77 -2.14
N PRO A 144 3.97 32.78 -2.70
CA PRO A 144 4.39 32.83 -4.09
C PRO A 144 3.19 32.78 -5.03
N GLU A 145 3.19 33.64 -6.05
CA GLU A 145 2.17 33.61 -7.11
C GLU A 145 2.45 32.52 -8.13
N ILE A 146 3.73 32.19 -8.35
CA ILE A 146 4.19 31.18 -9.29
C ILE A 146 4.92 30.07 -8.53
N ILE A 147 4.49 28.84 -8.76
CA ILE A 147 5.14 27.66 -8.19
C ILE A 147 5.74 26.83 -9.31
N VAL A 148 6.97 26.37 -9.10
CA VAL A 148 7.65 25.40 -9.98
C VAL A 148 7.80 24.07 -9.25
N ILE A 149 7.26 23.00 -9.83
CA ILE A 149 7.33 21.63 -9.25
C ILE A 149 8.05 20.71 -10.24
N PRO A 150 9.36 20.44 -10.06
CA PRO A 150 10.07 19.49 -10.90
C PRO A 150 9.60 18.06 -10.65
N ASN A 151 9.85 17.13 -11.56
CA ASN A 151 9.80 15.71 -11.24
C ASN A 151 10.95 15.36 -10.28
N ILE A 152 10.76 14.37 -9.41
CA ILE A 152 11.81 13.92 -8.48
C ILE A 152 13.12 13.52 -9.18
N ASN A 153 13.03 12.95 -10.38
CA ASN A 153 14.21 12.60 -11.18
C ASN A 153 14.89 13.82 -11.80
N ASP A 154 14.16 14.92 -11.98
CA ASP A 154 14.67 16.21 -12.48
C ASP A 154 15.22 17.09 -11.33
N ASP A 155 14.78 16.89 -10.08
CA ASP A 155 15.12 17.71 -8.90
C ASP A 155 16.64 17.78 -8.61
N ARG A 156 17.38 16.72 -8.95
CA ARG A 156 18.86 16.72 -8.81
C ARG A 156 19.57 17.66 -9.79
N PHE A 157 18.85 18.14 -10.81
CA PHE A 157 19.37 19.00 -11.86
C PHE A 157 18.62 20.33 -11.94
N LEU A 158 18.19 20.85 -10.78
CA LEU A 158 17.72 22.23 -10.59
C LEU A 158 18.55 23.33 -11.32
N PRO A 159 19.85 23.16 -11.69
CA PRO A 159 20.56 24.13 -12.53
C PRO A 159 20.00 24.34 -13.96
N TYR A 160 19.12 23.47 -14.49
CA TYR A 160 18.44 23.72 -15.78
C TYR A 160 17.13 24.52 -15.65
N PHE A 161 16.76 24.93 -14.44
CA PHE A 161 15.76 25.95 -14.15
C PHE A 161 16.42 27.31 -13.85
N SER A 162 17.63 27.54 -14.38
CA SER A 162 18.34 28.81 -14.25
C SER A 162 17.68 29.87 -15.13
N CYS A 163 16.56 30.40 -14.65
CA CYS A 163 16.26 31.79 -14.94
C CYS A 163 17.45 32.60 -14.42
N ALA A 164 18.08 33.41 -15.27
CA ALA A 164 19.19 34.27 -14.83
C ALA A 164 18.75 35.19 -13.67
N GLU A 165 17.44 35.46 -13.58
CA GLU A 165 16.76 36.14 -12.49
C GLU A 165 15.46 35.38 -12.15
N VAL A 166 15.39 34.72 -10.99
CA VAL A 166 14.13 34.13 -10.52
C VAL A 166 13.21 35.28 -10.10
N PRO A 167 11.97 35.39 -10.63
CA PRO A 167 11.04 36.41 -10.18
C PRO A 167 10.83 36.35 -8.66
N GLU A 168 10.78 37.49 -7.98
CA GLU A 168 10.63 37.55 -6.51
C GLU A 168 9.38 36.81 -6.00
N ASN A 169 8.34 36.67 -6.84
CA ASN A 169 7.08 35.98 -6.53
C ASN A 169 7.05 34.50 -6.97
N MET A 170 8.20 33.90 -7.31
CA MET A 170 8.32 32.51 -7.74
C MET A 170 8.99 31.63 -6.69
N MET A 171 8.47 30.41 -6.48
CA MET A 171 9.05 29.45 -5.55
C MET A 171 9.14 28.04 -6.15
N PHE A 172 10.25 27.36 -5.87
CA PHE A 172 10.44 25.95 -6.21
C PHE A 172 9.97 25.05 -5.07
N ILE A 173 9.07 24.12 -5.38
CA ILE A 173 8.52 23.16 -4.41
C ILE A 173 9.08 21.79 -4.73
N ARG A 174 9.80 21.22 -3.76
CA ARG A 174 10.35 19.88 -3.90
C ARG A 174 9.24 18.83 -3.85
N PRO A 175 9.29 17.80 -4.70
CA PRO A 175 8.34 16.67 -4.66
C PRO A 175 8.41 15.81 -3.39
N SER A 176 9.41 16.02 -2.55
CA SER A 176 9.58 15.32 -1.28
C SER A 176 8.87 15.98 -0.09
N LEU A 177 8.20 17.12 -0.31
CA LEU A 177 7.36 17.74 0.70
C LEU A 177 6.08 16.93 0.90
N ASP A 178 5.48 17.04 2.08
CA ASP A 178 4.24 16.32 2.37
C ASP A 178 3.11 16.76 1.41
N PRO A 179 2.23 15.83 0.98
CA PRO A 179 1.19 16.12 0.00
C PRO A 179 0.24 17.28 0.39
N ILE A 180 -0.05 17.45 1.69
CA ILE A 180 -0.94 18.50 2.20
C ILE A 180 -0.29 19.87 2.03
N THR A 181 1.00 20.00 2.36
CA THR A 181 1.77 21.23 2.16
C THR A 181 1.92 21.57 0.68
N VAL A 182 2.19 20.60 -0.19
CA VAL A 182 2.22 20.82 -1.64
C VAL A 182 0.87 21.33 -2.14
N ALA A 183 -0.23 20.68 -1.74
CA ALA A 183 -1.57 21.11 -2.10
C ALA A 183 -1.91 22.52 -1.54
N ALA A 184 -1.49 22.83 -0.31
CA ALA A 184 -1.68 24.14 0.30
C ALA A 184 -1.00 25.25 -0.51
N TYR A 185 0.26 25.06 -0.91
CA TYR A 185 0.96 25.99 -1.77
C TYR A 185 0.27 26.15 -3.15
N ILE A 186 -0.09 25.05 -3.81
CA ILE A 186 -0.81 25.08 -5.09
C ILE A 186 -2.15 25.83 -4.93
N SER A 187 -2.85 25.64 -3.82
CA SER A 187 -4.13 26.30 -3.55
C SER A 187 -3.99 27.82 -3.30
N ALA A 188 -2.81 28.29 -2.90
CA ALA A 188 -2.52 29.70 -2.64
C ALA A 188 -2.00 30.44 -3.89
N CYS A 189 -1.30 29.74 -4.80
CA CYS A 189 -0.69 30.36 -5.98
C CYS A 189 -1.69 30.69 -7.10
N LYS A 190 -1.21 31.37 -8.15
CA LYS A 190 -1.96 31.64 -9.39
C LYS A 190 -1.54 30.69 -10.52
N THR A 191 -0.25 30.39 -10.59
CA THR A 191 0.36 29.66 -11.71
C THR A 191 1.23 28.52 -11.20
N VAL A 192 1.09 27.35 -11.83
CA VAL A 192 1.93 26.17 -11.59
C VAL A 192 2.67 25.81 -12.88
N ILE A 193 3.98 25.71 -12.78
CA ILE A 193 4.86 25.21 -13.83
C ILE A 193 5.43 23.88 -13.36
N SER A 194 5.25 22.80 -14.11
CA SER A 194 5.62 21.48 -13.58
C SER A 194 6.06 20.47 -14.63
N SER A 195 7.14 19.74 -14.31
CA SER A 195 7.48 18.46 -14.96
C SER A 195 7.02 17.26 -14.12
N SER A 196 6.48 17.45 -12.91
CA SER A 196 5.84 16.40 -12.12
C SER A 196 4.40 16.16 -12.56
N LEU A 197 4.04 14.92 -12.88
CA LEU A 197 2.65 14.59 -13.24
C LEU A 197 1.67 14.94 -12.11
N HIS A 198 1.97 14.58 -10.86
CA HIS A 198 1.07 14.90 -9.75
C HIS A 198 1.05 16.40 -9.41
N GLY A 199 2.11 17.14 -9.76
CA GLY A 199 2.09 18.60 -9.70
C GLY A 199 1.05 19.18 -10.67
N LEU A 200 0.99 18.65 -11.89
CA LEU A 200 -0.04 18.99 -12.88
C LEU A 200 -1.44 18.57 -12.42
N VAL A 201 -1.60 17.34 -11.92
CA VAL A 201 -2.87 16.79 -11.41
C VAL A 201 -3.46 17.67 -10.32
N PHE A 202 -2.65 18.04 -9.30
CA PHE A 202 -3.13 18.89 -8.21
C PHE A 202 -3.49 20.29 -8.71
N ALA A 203 -2.67 20.88 -9.59
CA ALA A 203 -2.93 22.20 -10.14
C ALA A 203 -4.21 22.26 -10.97
N ASP A 204 -4.49 21.21 -11.74
CA ASP A 204 -5.70 21.06 -12.54
C ASP A 204 -6.97 21.06 -11.67
N VAL A 205 -6.99 20.30 -10.56
CA VAL A 205 -8.15 20.27 -9.65
C VAL A 205 -8.44 21.62 -9.01
N TYR A 206 -7.39 22.38 -8.69
CA TYR A 206 -7.53 23.73 -8.14
C TYR A 206 -7.85 24.79 -9.20
N GLY A 207 -7.90 24.43 -10.48
CA GLY A 207 -8.19 25.35 -11.58
C GLY A 207 -7.12 26.44 -11.77
N ARG A 208 -5.85 26.12 -11.44
CA ARG A 208 -4.72 27.05 -11.61
C ARG A 208 -4.31 27.17 -13.07
N GLN A 209 -3.57 28.23 -13.39
CA GLN A 209 -2.90 28.30 -14.68
C GLN A 209 -1.76 27.28 -14.69
N VAL A 210 -1.77 26.37 -15.65
CA VAL A 210 -0.80 25.27 -15.71
C VAL A 210 0.07 25.37 -16.97
N PHE A 211 1.38 25.33 -16.76
CA PHE A 211 2.35 25.16 -17.84
C PHE A 211 3.16 23.89 -17.61
N ARG A 212 3.12 23.00 -18.60
CA ARG A 212 3.84 21.74 -18.54
C ARG A 212 5.29 21.93 -18.96
N MET A 213 6.21 21.37 -18.18
CA MET A 213 7.61 21.28 -18.54
C MET A 213 8.01 19.89 -19.03
N ILE A 214 9.00 19.85 -19.91
CA ILE A 214 9.65 18.62 -20.34
C ILE A 214 10.37 18.03 -19.13
N SER A 215 10.07 16.77 -18.81
CA SER A 215 10.93 16.01 -17.91
C SER A 215 12.05 15.40 -18.72
N GLN A 216 13.29 15.55 -18.25
CA GLN A 216 14.46 14.97 -18.94
C GLN A 216 14.49 13.45 -18.76
N TYR A 217 13.91 12.97 -17.68
CA TYR A 217 13.97 11.56 -17.33
C TYR A 217 12.66 10.83 -17.53
N GLU A 218 11.50 11.48 -17.54
CA GLU A 218 10.22 10.78 -17.59
C GLU A 218 9.64 10.66 -19.01
N PRO A 219 9.01 9.52 -19.36
CA PRO A 219 8.45 9.31 -20.68
C PRO A 219 7.19 10.15 -20.90
N GLU A 220 6.99 10.61 -22.13
CA GLU A 220 5.82 11.38 -22.57
C GLU A 220 4.50 10.66 -22.30
N PHE A 221 4.52 9.33 -22.43
CA PHE A 221 3.34 8.46 -22.35
C PHE A 221 2.45 8.77 -21.14
N LYS A 222 3.02 8.94 -19.95
CA LYS A 222 2.23 9.13 -18.74
C LYS A 222 1.46 10.45 -18.72
N TYR A 223 2.00 11.48 -19.36
CA TYR A 223 1.35 12.79 -19.48
C TYR A 223 0.24 12.70 -20.51
N SER A 224 0.53 12.15 -21.70
CA SER A 224 -0.49 11.95 -22.74
C SER A 224 -1.66 11.11 -22.24
N ASP A 225 -1.37 10.00 -21.57
CA ASP A 225 -2.36 9.11 -20.95
C ASP A 225 -3.24 9.85 -19.92
N TYR A 226 -2.65 10.68 -19.06
CA TYR A 226 -3.41 11.50 -18.11
C TYR A 226 -4.34 12.50 -18.81
N TYR A 227 -3.80 13.32 -19.73
CA TYR A 227 -4.61 14.34 -20.39
C TYR A 227 -5.74 13.71 -21.21
N GLU A 228 -5.47 12.64 -21.96
CA GLU A 228 -6.49 11.90 -22.70
C GLU A 228 -7.53 11.26 -21.76
N GLY A 229 -7.10 10.77 -20.60
CA GLY A 229 -8.00 10.26 -19.55
C GLY A 229 -8.96 11.32 -19.01
N THR A 230 -8.57 12.60 -19.08
CA THR A 230 -9.41 13.77 -18.75
C THR A 230 -10.12 14.38 -19.96
N GLY A 231 -10.13 13.70 -21.11
CA GLY A 231 -10.76 14.21 -22.34
C GLY A 231 -10.00 15.35 -23.03
N ARG A 232 -8.77 15.62 -22.62
CA ARG A 232 -7.91 16.70 -23.13
C ARG A 232 -6.81 16.15 -24.01
N LYS A 233 -6.26 16.99 -24.89
CA LYS A 233 -4.99 16.70 -25.57
C LYS A 233 -3.83 17.07 -24.66
N ALA A 234 -2.74 16.31 -24.71
CA ALA A 234 -1.51 16.66 -24.02
C ALA A 234 -1.07 18.07 -24.42
N PRO A 235 -0.83 18.99 -23.47
CA PRO A 235 -0.36 20.33 -23.76
C PRO A 235 1.10 20.30 -24.21
N ILE A 236 1.51 21.39 -24.86
CA ILE A 236 2.91 21.64 -25.21
C ILE A 236 3.74 21.57 -23.91
N ALA A 237 4.87 20.86 -23.98
CA ALA A 237 5.85 20.82 -22.91
C ALA A 237 7.01 21.78 -23.22
N TYR A 238 7.34 22.63 -22.27
CA TYR A 238 8.38 23.64 -22.41
C TYR A 238 9.72 23.16 -21.82
N PRO A 239 10.86 23.50 -22.44
CA PRO A 239 12.18 23.06 -21.98
C PRO A 239 12.67 23.80 -20.73
N ASP A 240 12.15 25.01 -20.48
CA ASP A 240 12.55 25.88 -19.38
C ASP A 240 11.38 26.76 -18.90
N VAL A 241 11.58 27.39 -17.74
CA VAL A 241 10.55 28.21 -17.05
C VAL A 241 10.16 29.45 -17.85
N LEU A 242 11.11 30.12 -18.50
CA LEU A 242 10.85 31.34 -19.25
C LEU A 242 10.01 31.03 -20.50
N SER A 243 10.37 29.97 -21.21
CA SER A 243 9.59 29.47 -22.33
C SER A 243 8.18 29.03 -21.90
N ALA A 244 8.05 28.42 -20.71
CA ALA A 244 6.76 28.06 -20.15
C ALA A 244 5.88 29.29 -19.85
N LEU A 245 6.43 30.32 -19.21
CA LEU A 245 5.70 31.56 -18.88
C LEU A 245 5.24 32.33 -20.11
N ASN A 246 5.99 32.26 -21.21
CA ASN A 246 5.62 32.86 -22.49
C ASN A 246 4.78 31.91 -23.37
N GLY A 247 4.43 30.74 -22.82
CA GLY A 247 3.75 29.66 -23.51
C GLY A 247 2.23 29.85 -23.58
N VAL A 248 1.57 28.79 -24.04
CA VAL A 248 0.12 28.68 -24.07
C VAL A 248 -0.30 27.94 -22.79
N GLU A 249 -1.22 28.55 -22.06
CA GLU A 249 -1.83 27.93 -20.87
C GLU A 249 -2.47 26.58 -21.23
N THR A 250 -2.30 25.59 -20.37
CA THR A 250 -2.98 24.30 -20.52
C THR A 250 -4.50 24.48 -20.39
N PRO A 251 -5.32 23.86 -21.26
CA PRO A 251 -6.76 23.90 -21.12
C PRO A 251 -7.22 23.42 -19.74
N LYS A 252 -8.11 24.19 -19.11
CA LYS A 252 -8.65 23.89 -17.78
C LYS A 252 -9.30 22.50 -17.75
N LEU A 253 -9.18 21.86 -16.60
CA LEU A 253 -9.82 20.57 -16.35
C LEU A 253 -11.33 20.75 -16.16
N GLU A 254 -12.10 20.21 -17.09
CA GLU A 254 -13.52 19.91 -16.90
C GLU A 254 -13.64 18.41 -16.64
N TRP A 255 -13.99 18.02 -15.41
CA TRP A 255 -14.07 16.61 -15.05
C TRP A 255 -15.20 16.32 -14.07
N ASP A 256 -15.71 15.10 -14.16
CA ASP A 256 -16.69 14.54 -13.24
C ASP A 256 -15.98 13.48 -12.37
N PRO A 257 -15.96 13.61 -11.04
CA PRO A 257 -15.37 12.60 -10.16
C PRO A 257 -16.21 11.32 -10.06
N LEU A 258 -17.50 11.35 -10.42
CA LEU A 258 -18.42 10.25 -10.15
C LEU A 258 -18.02 8.92 -10.82
N PRO A 259 -17.59 8.86 -12.09
CA PRO A 259 -17.15 7.60 -12.70
C PRO A 259 -16.00 6.95 -11.93
N LEU A 260 -15.02 7.75 -11.48
CA LEU A 260 -13.85 7.25 -10.74
C LEU A 260 -14.24 6.81 -9.32
N LEU A 261 -15.09 7.57 -8.63
CA LEU A 261 -15.63 7.23 -7.31
C LEU A 261 -16.50 5.98 -7.34
N ASN A 262 -17.37 5.84 -8.34
CA ASN A 262 -18.22 4.66 -8.50
C ASN A 262 -17.40 3.40 -8.81
N ALA A 263 -16.24 3.57 -9.46
CA ALA A 263 -15.27 2.50 -9.68
C ALA A 263 -14.36 2.24 -8.47
N PHE A 264 -14.57 2.88 -7.31
CA PHE A 264 -13.76 2.59 -6.12
C PHE A 264 -13.89 1.11 -5.73
N PRO A 265 -12.77 0.35 -5.63
CA PRO A 265 -12.81 -1.10 -5.49
C PRO A 265 -13.62 -1.64 -4.31
N LEU A 266 -13.63 -0.94 -3.17
CA LEU A 266 -14.34 -1.42 -1.98
C LEU A 266 -15.86 -1.22 -2.04
N ASN A 267 -16.38 -0.56 -3.07
CA ASN A 267 -17.82 -0.51 -3.34
C ASN A 267 -18.37 -1.86 -3.85
N PHE A 268 -17.49 -2.76 -4.31
CA PHE A 268 -17.86 -4.05 -4.88
C PHE A 268 -17.60 -5.15 -3.84
N PRO A 269 -18.63 -5.84 -3.31
CA PRO A 269 -18.46 -6.81 -2.22
C PRO A 269 -17.47 -7.93 -2.52
N ASP A 270 -17.44 -8.42 -3.76
CA ASP A 270 -16.53 -9.50 -4.20
C ASP A 270 -15.06 -9.04 -4.29
N ILE A 271 -14.84 -7.76 -4.60
CA ILE A 271 -13.50 -7.17 -4.61
C ILE A 271 -13.09 -6.83 -3.19
N ALA A 272 -13.98 -6.22 -2.41
CA ALA A 272 -13.76 -5.87 -1.01
C ALA A 272 -13.39 -7.12 -0.18
N SER A 273 -14.17 -8.19 -0.25
CA SER A 273 -13.88 -9.45 0.47
C SER A 273 -12.54 -10.06 0.07
N SER A 274 -12.09 -9.79 -1.16
CA SER A 274 -10.80 -10.28 -1.65
C SER A 274 -9.61 -9.40 -1.26
N LEU A 275 -9.84 -8.15 -0.86
CA LEU A 275 -8.81 -7.20 -0.42
C LEU A 275 -8.73 -7.06 1.10
N ILE A 276 -9.85 -7.27 1.79
CA ILE A 276 -9.98 -7.14 3.23
C ILE A 276 -9.43 -8.39 3.90
N GLU A 277 -8.33 -8.21 4.61
CA GLU A 277 -7.81 -9.21 5.53
C GLU A 277 -8.54 -9.08 6.87
N LYS A 278 -9.25 -10.14 7.25
CA LYS A 278 -9.88 -10.25 8.55
C LYS A 278 -8.84 -10.77 9.54
N ARG A 279 -8.43 -9.93 10.48
CA ARG A 279 -7.53 -10.36 11.56
C ARG A 279 -8.31 -10.96 12.71
N PHE A 280 -7.76 -12.05 13.25
CA PHE A 280 -8.27 -12.67 14.46
C PHE A 280 -8.08 -11.71 15.66
N VAL A 281 -9.17 -11.40 16.35
CA VAL A 281 -9.15 -10.55 17.54
C VAL A 281 -9.25 -11.44 18.77
N THR A 282 -8.26 -11.33 19.64
CA THR A 282 -8.19 -12.06 20.91
C THR A 282 -8.46 -11.15 22.10
N GLU A 283 -8.74 -11.78 23.24
CA GLU A 283 -8.96 -11.16 24.56
C GLU A 283 -7.95 -11.77 25.53
N LEU A 284 -7.50 -11.00 26.51
CA LEU A 284 -6.65 -11.54 27.58
C LEU A 284 -7.41 -12.60 28.39
N ASP A 285 -6.67 -13.60 28.87
CA ASP A 285 -7.13 -14.70 29.71
C ASP A 285 -8.24 -15.57 29.10
N ARG A 286 -8.56 -15.40 27.81
CA ARG A 286 -9.48 -16.28 27.08
C ARG A 286 -8.74 -17.39 26.34
N VAL A 287 -9.14 -18.62 26.57
CA VAL A 287 -8.66 -19.79 25.82
C VAL A 287 -9.43 -19.91 24.51
N TYR A 288 -8.71 -20.01 23.40
CA TYR A 288 -9.25 -20.25 22.08
C TYR A 288 -8.91 -21.67 21.65
N GLN A 289 -9.95 -22.50 21.49
CA GLN A 289 -9.82 -23.82 20.88
C GLN A 289 -9.77 -23.63 19.37
N VAL A 290 -8.76 -24.19 18.71
CA VAL A 290 -8.63 -24.12 17.25
C VAL A 290 -9.87 -24.70 16.60
N ALA A 291 -10.45 -25.76 17.17
CA ALA A 291 -11.72 -26.39 16.77
C ALA A 291 -12.90 -25.40 16.58
N ASP A 292 -12.94 -24.31 17.36
CA ASP A 292 -14.05 -23.36 17.38
C ASP A 292 -13.78 -22.12 16.50
N ILE A 293 -12.60 -22.04 15.87
CA ILE A 293 -12.20 -20.92 15.02
C ILE A 293 -12.67 -21.18 13.59
N LEU A 294 -13.36 -20.21 13.00
CA LEU A 294 -13.78 -20.26 11.60
C LEU A 294 -12.57 -20.02 10.69
N ASP A 295 -12.41 -20.82 9.63
CA ASP A 295 -11.29 -20.70 8.68
C ASP A 295 -11.19 -19.29 8.04
N GLU A 296 -12.31 -18.58 7.90
CA GLU A 296 -12.34 -17.22 7.33
C GLU A 296 -11.70 -16.15 8.22
N VAL A 297 -11.55 -16.43 9.52
CA VAL A 297 -10.96 -15.51 10.51
C VAL A 297 -10.10 -16.37 11.42
N THR A 298 -8.89 -16.69 10.96
CA THR A 298 -7.95 -17.54 11.66
C THR A 298 -6.69 -16.74 12.04
N PRO A 299 -6.07 -17.00 13.20
CA PRO A 299 -4.77 -16.45 13.51
C PRO A 299 -3.64 -17.15 12.76
N PHE A 300 -3.91 -18.27 12.08
CA PHE A 300 -2.94 -19.10 11.38
C PHE A 300 -2.90 -18.72 9.89
N GLY A 301 -1.88 -17.98 9.48
CA GLY A 301 -1.70 -17.52 8.10
C GLY A 301 -0.93 -18.51 7.21
N ASP A 302 -0.14 -17.99 6.27
CA ASP A 302 0.71 -18.80 5.38
C ASP A 302 1.55 -19.81 6.16
N GLY A 303 1.68 -21.02 5.61
CA GLY A 303 2.48 -22.11 6.17
C GLY A 303 1.77 -23.02 7.18
N TRP A 304 0.51 -22.73 7.49
CA TRP A 304 -0.39 -23.62 8.21
C TRP A 304 -1.35 -24.35 7.25
N SER A 305 -1.82 -25.52 7.64
CA SER A 305 -2.90 -26.25 6.96
C SER A 305 -4.27 -25.64 7.29
N ASP A 306 -5.27 -26.03 6.51
CA ASP A 306 -6.67 -25.94 6.93
C ASP A 306 -6.89 -26.72 8.24
N GLN A 307 -7.97 -26.39 8.94
CA GLN A 307 -8.34 -27.04 10.20
C GLN A 307 -8.69 -28.52 9.97
N GLU A 308 -8.01 -29.42 10.68
CA GLU A 308 -8.19 -30.87 10.59
C GLU A 308 -8.26 -31.47 12.00
N GLY A 309 -9.38 -32.11 12.35
CA GLY A 309 -9.54 -32.79 13.63
C GLY A 309 -9.43 -31.87 14.86
N GLY A 310 -9.82 -30.59 14.71
CA GLY A 310 -9.75 -29.58 15.77
C GLY A 310 -8.37 -28.98 15.99
N SER A 311 -7.44 -29.20 15.05
CA SER A 311 -6.08 -28.62 15.07
C SER A 311 -5.70 -28.09 13.69
N VAL A 312 -4.64 -27.29 13.63
CA VAL A 312 -3.97 -26.90 12.38
C VAL A 312 -2.53 -27.39 12.41
N TRP A 313 -2.00 -27.84 11.29
CA TRP A 313 -0.63 -28.33 11.16
C TRP A 313 0.25 -27.31 10.46
N SER A 314 1.48 -27.13 10.94
CA SER A 314 2.49 -26.44 10.13
C SER A 314 2.91 -27.35 8.98
N VAL A 315 2.76 -26.87 7.74
CA VAL A 315 3.03 -27.62 6.51
C VAL A 315 4.23 -27.10 5.73
N ASP A 316 4.74 -25.93 6.11
CA ASP A 316 5.93 -25.30 5.54
C ASP A 316 7.06 -25.11 6.56
N THR A 317 8.24 -24.73 6.06
CA THR A 317 9.40 -24.39 6.93
C THR A 317 9.12 -23.16 7.78
N TRP A 318 8.29 -22.25 7.28
CA TRP A 318 7.86 -21.03 7.97
C TRP A 318 6.35 -20.97 8.00
N ALA A 319 5.78 -20.62 9.15
CA ALA A 319 4.35 -20.47 9.34
C ALA A 319 4.04 -19.19 10.12
N ASN A 320 3.09 -18.39 9.65
CA ASN A 320 2.77 -17.07 10.21
C ASN A 320 1.60 -17.14 11.20
N PHE A 321 1.67 -16.33 12.25
CA PHE A 321 0.64 -16.24 13.26
C PHE A 321 0.37 -14.78 13.62
N ASP A 322 -0.84 -14.32 13.34
CA ASP A 322 -1.21 -12.90 13.42
C ASP A 322 -2.50 -12.73 14.22
N ILE A 323 -2.41 -11.95 15.30
CA ILE A 323 -3.55 -11.63 16.17
C ILE A 323 -3.55 -10.16 16.57
N VAL A 324 -4.74 -9.66 16.90
CA VAL A 324 -4.94 -8.35 17.52
C VAL A 324 -5.52 -8.57 18.92
N VAL A 325 -4.86 -8.07 19.95
CA VAL A 325 -5.36 -8.10 21.32
C VAL A 325 -6.18 -6.85 21.59
N LYS A 326 -7.41 -7.00 22.11
CA LYS A 326 -8.25 -5.84 22.43
C LYS A 326 -7.65 -4.98 23.55
N GLU A 327 -7.00 -5.63 24.50
CA GLU A 327 -6.42 -5.02 25.68
C GLU A 327 -4.92 -4.76 25.51
N GLN A 328 -4.36 -3.89 26.35
CA GLN A 328 -2.94 -3.57 26.34
C GLN A 328 -2.11 -4.75 26.86
N VAL A 329 -1.27 -5.30 25.99
CA VAL A 329 -0.27 -6.31 26.34
C VAL A 329 0.94 -5.64 26.98
N THR A 330 1.48 -6.25 28.02
CA THR A 330 2.72 -5.83 28.69
C THR A 330 3.74 -6.95 28.64
N SER A 331 5.00 -6.65 28.96
CA SER A 331 6.09 -7.64 29.04
C SER A 331 5.87 -8.76 30.07
N ALA A 332 4.82 -8.68 30.89
CA ALA A 332 4.41 -9.73 31.81
C ALA A 332 3.52 -10.80 31.16
N HIS A 333 3.09 -10.61 29.91
CA HIS A 333 2.18 -11.54 29.23
C HIS A 333 2.94 -12.47 28.28
N TYR A 334 2.38 -13.68 28.12
CA TYR A 334 2.86 -14.72 27.24
C TYR A 334 1.74 -15.16 26.31
N LEU A 335 2.09 -15.45 25.06
CA LEU A 335 1.26 -16.27 24.19
C LEU A 335 1.53 -17.73 24.54
N LYS A 336 0.53 -18.38 25.12
CA LYS A 336 0.55 -19.81 25.47
C LYS A 336 -0.09 -20.59 24.34
N VAL A 337 0.63 -21.53 23.76
CA VAL A 337 0.15 -22.33 22.61
C VAL A 337 0.30 -23.81 22.94
N ARG A 338 -0.78 -24.58 22.85
CA ARG A 338 -0.69 -26.04 22.96
C ARG A 338 -0.27 -26.62 21.62
N ILE A 339 0.90 -27.26 21.64
CA ILE A 339 1.51 -27.88 20.47
C ILE A 339 1.83 -29.35 20.68
N GLY A 340 1.80 -30.11 19.60
CA GLY A 340 2.38 -31.44 19.53
C GLY A 340 2.99 -31.72 18.17
N THR A 341 3.47 -32.94 17.94
CA THR A 341 4.05 -33.36 16.66
C THR A 341 3.70 -34.82 16.37
N LEU A 342 4.16 -35.36 15.25
CA LEU A 342 3.97 -36.77 14.88
C LEU A 342 4.69 -37.72 15.85
N GLU A 343 4.16 -38.94 15.98
CA GLU A 343 4.77 -40.01 16.79
C GLU A 343 6.17 -40.43 16.29
N LYS A 344 6.41 -40.33 14.98
CA LYS A 344 7.69 -40.68 14.34
C LYS A 344 8.07 -39.63 13.30
N GLY A 345 9.34 -39.56 12.96
CA GLY A 345 9.82 -38.64 11.92
C GLY A 345 11.34 -38.55 11.85
N ARG A 346 11.83 -37.51 11.17
CA ARG A 346 13.26 -37.21 11.09
C ARG A 346 13.75 -36.73 12.46
N GLY A 347 14.56 -37.56 13.13
CA GLY A 347 15.05 -37.29 14.48
C GLY A 347 14.01 -37.57 15.58
N ALA A 348 14.44 -37.43 16.84
CA ALA A 348 13.60 -37.72 18.01
C ALA A 348 12.62 -36.59 18.38
N PHE A 349 12.78 -35.41 17.80
CA PHE A 349 12.01 -34.22 18.15
C PHE A 349 11.90 -33.24 16.97
N GLU A 350 10.88 -32.41 17.02
CA GLU A 350 10.72 -31.23 16.19
C GLU A 350 11.29 -30.00 16.92
N VAL A 351 11.80 -29.03 16.16
CA VAL A 351 12.27 -27.76 16.72
C VAL A 351 11.40 -26.64 16.18
N LEU A 352 10.71 -25.96 17.10
CA LEU A 352 9.90 -24.78 16.82
C LEU A 352 10.65 -23.53 17.26
N ARG A 353 11.09 -22.71 16.30
CA ARG A 353 11.65 -21.39 16.60
C ARG A 353 10.61 -20.33 16.35
N VAL A 354 10.49 -19.37 17.26
CA VAL A 354 9.57 -18.24 17.11
C VAL A 354 10.39 -16.98 16.85
N VAL A 355 10.05 -16.28 15.79
CA VAL A 355 10.73 -15.09 15.29
C VAL A 355 9.75 -13.94 15.25
N HIS A 356 10.19 -12.77 15.71
CA HIS A 356 9.43 -11.53 15.63
C HIS A 356 10.37 -10.41 15.15
N ALA A 357 9.93 -9.59 14.19
CA ALA A 357 10.73 -8.52 13.60
C ALA A 357 12.17 -8.97 13.21
N ASN A 358 12.27 -10.13 12.54
CA ASN A 358 13.53 -10.80 12.14
C ASN A 358 14.49 -11.15 13.30
N LYS A 359 14.03 -11.15 14.55
CA LYS A 359 14.79 -11.58 15.72
C LYS A 359 14.20 -12.88 16.29
N LEU A 360 15.06 -13.84 16.59
CA LEU A 360 14.66 -15.05 17.31
C LEU A 360 14.27 -14.66 18.74
N ILE A 361 13.01 -14.91 19.11
CA ILE A 361 12.49 -14.61 20.45
C ILE A 361 12.43 -15.84 21.36
N SER A 362 12.18 -17.03 20.79
CA SER A 362 12.10 -18.28 21.56
C SER A 362 12.37 -19.51 20.70
N SER A 363 12.74 -20.61 21.35
CA SER A 363 12.99 -21.89 20.71
C SER A 363 12.48 -23.01 21.60
N PHE A 364 11.68 -23.90 21.06
CA PHE A 364 11.06 -25.01 21.77
C PHE A 364 11.40 -26.32 21.09
N ARG A 365 11.60 -27.35 21.91
CA ARG A 365 11.77 -28.73 21.47
C ARG A 365 10.47 -29.48 21.74
N VAL A 366 9.93 -30.14 20.72
CA VAL A 366 8.70 -30.94 20.82
C VAL A 366 9.06 -32.38 20.53
N ASP A 367 9.05 -33.22 21.57
CA ASP A 367 9.43 -34.62 21.44
C ASP A 367 8.38 -35.40 20.61
N ARG A 368 8.86 -36.23 19.69
CA ARG A 368 8.00 -37.17 18.96
C ARG A 368 7.57 -38.29 19.90
N ASN A 369 6.34 -38.77 19.73
CA ASN A 369 5.72 -39.78 20.62
C ASN A 369 5.57 -39.31 22.08
N GLY A 370 5.67 -38.00 22.33
CA GLY A 370 5.41 -37.38 23.62
C GLY A 370 3.99 -36.82 23.71
N PRO A 371 3.51 -36.47 24.92
CA PRO A 371 2.27 -35.71 25.06
C PRO A 371 2.42 -34.32 24.42
N SER A 372 1.29 -33.71 24.06
CA SER A 372 1.28 -32.28 23.71
C SER A 372 1.78 -31.43 24.87
N ILE A 373 2.49 -30.35 24.57
CA ILE A 373 3.01 -29.40 25.55
C ILE A 373 2.38 -28.01 25.34
N ILE A 374 2.38 -27.19 26.37
CA ILE A 374 2.10 -25.76 26.23
C ILE A 374 3.45 -25.04 26.16
N VAL A 375 3.67 -24.29 25.08
CA VAL A 375 4.82 -23.38 24.98
C VAL A 375 4.40 -21.97 25.37
N GLU A 376 5.24 -21.29 26.14
CA GLU A 376 5.03 -19.92 26.57
C GLU A 376 5.96 -19.00 25.79
N ILE A 377 5.40 -18.20 24.89
CA ILE A 377 6.13 -17.30 24.01
C ILE A 377 6.06 -15.89 24.62
N PRO A 378 7.19 -15.28 24.98
CA PRO A 378 7.21 -13.95 25.58
C PRO A 378 6.74 -12.92 24.54
N LEU A 379 5.83 -12.05 24.95
CA LEU A 379 5.38 -10.93 24.15
C LEU A 379 6.19 -9.69 24.55
N SER A 380 7.15 -9.28 23.71
CA SER A 380 7.84 -8.00 23.87
C SER A 380 6.87 -6.85 23.61
N GLU A 381 7.20 -5.63 24.08
CA GLU A 381 6.40 -4.41 23.85
C GLU A 381 5.84 -4.38 22.42
N THR A 382 4.55 -4.68 22.30
CA THR A 382 3.87 -4.78 21.01
C THR A 382 3.87 -3.40 20.38
N GLU A 383 4.13 -3.34 19.07
CA GLU A 383 3.96 -2.12 18.29
C GLU A 383 2.58 -1.49 18.60
N ALA A 384 2.53 -0.17 18.67
CA ALA A 384 1.37 0.59 19.15
C ALA A 384 0.05 0.06 18.53
N GLY A 385 -0.82 -0.53 19.36
CA GLY A 385 -2.12 -1.05 18.91
C GLY A 385 -2.48 -2.48 19.32
N GLY A 386 -1.62 -3.20 20.04
CA GLY A 386 -1.94 -4.57 20.52
C GLY A 386 -1.84 -5.64 19.43
N GLU A 387 -1.14 -5.36 18.33
CA GLU A 387 -0.87 -6.34 17.27
C GLU A 387 0.28 -7.26 17.64
N ILE A 388 0.10 -8.56 17.40
CA ILE A 388 1.13 -9.57 17.56
C ILE A 388 1.24 -10.34 16.25
N ASN A 389 2.38 -10.20 15.58
CA ASN A 389 2.71 -10.91 14.35
C ASN A 389 3.96 -11.75 14.60
N LEU A 390 3.85 -13.07 14.50
CA LEU A 390 4.94 -14.02 14.79
C LEU A 390 5.18 -14.93 13.58
N SER A 391 6.44 -15.28 13.35
CA SER A 391 6.82 -16.31 12.39
C SER A 391 7.40 -17.52 13.11
N PHE A 392 6.80 -18.67 12.89
CA PHE A 392 7.23 -19.97 13.41
C PHE A 392 8.11 -20.65 12.36
N LYS A 393 9.32 -21.05 12.72
CA LYS A 393 10.24 -21.81 11.86
C LYS A 393 10.39 -23.24 12.37
N LEU A 394 10.20 -24.19 11.45
CA LEU A 394 10.23 -25.62 11.68
C LEU A 394 11.47 -26.22 11.00
N GLU A 395 12.22 -27.09 11.69
CA GLU A 395 13.52 -27.56 11.18
C GLU A 395 13.53 -29.04 10.74
N ASN A 396 12.68 -29.87 11.33
CA ASN A 396 12.66 -31.34 11.15
C ASN A 396 11.31 -31.88 10.65
N ALA A 397 10.46 -31.03 10.05
CA ALA A 397 9.13 -31.41 9.57
C ALA A 397 9.21 -32.65 8.65
N THR A 398 8.31 -33.61 8.86
CA THR A 398 8.37 -34.93 8.22
C THR A 398 7.03 -35.26 7.56
N ALA A 399 7.06 -35.80 6.34
CA ALA A 399 5.86 -36.32 5.72
C ALA A 399 5.49 -37.70 6.28
N PRO A 400 4.24 -37.94 6.72
CA PRO A 400 3.79 -39.26 7.17
C PRO A 400 4.09 -40.39 6.17
N LYS A 401 4.03 -40.09 4.86
CA LYS A 401 4.40 -41.03 3.78
C LYS A 401 5.84 -41.50 3.87
N ASP A 402 6.79 -40.63 4.19
CA ASP A 402 8.23 -40.95 4.23
C ASP A 402 8.59 -41.94 5.35
N ILE A 403 7.72 -42.06 6.35
CA ILE A 403 7.90 -42.89 7.54
C ILE A 403 6.84 -44.00 7.67
N GLY A 404 6.01 -44.20 6.65
CA GLY A 404 5.02 -45.27 6.59
C GLY A 404 3.85 -45.12 7.58
N LEU A 405 3.55 -43.90 8.04
CA LEU A 405 2.39 -43.63 8.91
C LEU A 405 1.08 -43.39 8.14
N GLY A 406 1.15 -43.12 6.84
CA GLY A 406 -0.03 -42.89 6.00
C GLY A 406 0.33 -42.36 4.61
N PRO A 407 -0.65 -42.04 3.76
CA PRO A 407 -0.41 -41.54 2.41
C PRO A 407 -0.07 -40.04 2.33
N ASP A 408 -0.19 -39.29 3.43
CA ASP A 408 0.01 -37.83 3.45
C ASP A 408 1.45 -37.43 3.07
N GLU A 409 1.57 -36.61 2.04
CA GLU A 409 2.83 -36.13 1.46
C GLU A 409 3.29 -34.78 2.04
N ARG A 410 2.44 -34.10 2.79
CA ARG A 410 2.76 -32.80 3.41
C ARG A 410 3.83 -32.99 4.47
N LYS A 411 4.80 -32.07 4.56
CA LYS A 411 5.80 -32.10 5.63
C LYS A 411 5.21 -31.50 6.90
N LEU A 412 4.74 -32.38 7.79
CA LEU A 412 4.11 -31.97 9.04
C LEU A 412 5.17 -31.68 10.10
N GLY A 413 5.17 -30.45 10.60
CA GLY A 413 6.01 -30.00 11.72
C GLY A 413 5.30 -30.19 13.06
N VAL A 414 4.71 -29.12 13.58
CA VAL A 414 3.89 -29.13 14.79
C VAL A 414 2.41 -28.93 14.44
N TRP A 415 1.52 -29.45 15.28
CA TRP A 415 0.11 -29.08 15.28
C TRP A 415 -0.21 -28.15 16.44
N VAL A 416 -1.18 -27.25 16.24
CA VAL A 416 -1.71 -26.35 17.27
C VAL A 416 -3.18 -26.67 17.48
N SER A 417 -3.60 -26.80 18.75
CA SER A 417 -4.98 -27.14 19.13
C SER A 417 -5.67 -26.08 19.98
N GLU A 418 -4.90 -25.30 20.75
CA GLU A 418 -5.42 -24.17 21.49
C GLU A 418 -4.33 -23.12 21.70
N PHE A 419 -4.75 -21.89 21.93
CA PHE A 419 -3.88 -20.82 22.41
C PHE A 419 -4.62 -19.84 23.33
N GLN A 420 -3.85 -19.09 24.10
CA GLN A 420 -4.34 -18.06 25.02
C GLN A 420 -3.24 -17.00 25.23
N ILE A 421 -3.62 -15.76 25.50
CA ILE A 421 -2.71 -14.78 26.07
C ILE A 421 -3.03 -14.61 27.55
N SER A 422 -2.07 -14.89 28.41
CA SER A 422 -2.20 -14.68 29.86
C SER A 422 -0.88 -14.23 30.45
N ARG A 423 -0.90 -13.87 31.74
CA ARG A 423 0.34 -13.69 32.51
C ARG A 423 1.02 -15.02 32.85
#